data_AF-A0A2A2B674-F1
#
_entry.id   AF-A0A2A2B674-F1
#
_cell.length_a   1.000
_cell.length_b   1.000
_cell.length_c   1.000
_cell.angle_alpha   90.00
_cell.angle_beta   90.00
_cell.angle_gamma   90.00
#
_symmetry.space_group_name_H-M   'P 1'
#
loop_
_entity.id
_entity.type
_entity.pdbx_description
1 polymer ?
#
loop_
_entity_poly.entity_id
_entity_poly.type
_entity_poly.pdbx_seq_one_letter_code
_entity_poly.pdbx_strand_id
1 'polypeptide(L)'
;MKQALLLLSVLGMGIAQTSGAVETTFQPNNTLSHTITNISASANYGSSRNIYSTNSGAHVYSNDEISQAIDNLSAHAKQKEYQLASLTSRLSYEQRQQQASRTPDSNSAPAIAAANAARVALSRSSGYCARYVRKALQSAGYEFTPNPSAYQYASRGTLAQAGFTKISNDMQPQVGDVVVFNRTSSRPHGHIQIFDGNTWVSDFRQNSINPYSGSHSYTTWRDSQYVDDASDRGIYLAMADK
;
A
#
# COMPACT_ATOMS: atom_id res chain seq x y z
N MET A 1 17.07 -10.29 -59.11
CA MET A 1 16.78 -9.69 -57.79
C MET A 1 15.41 -10.18 -57.33
N LYS A 2 15.37 -11.02 -56.30
CA LYS A 2 14.14 -11.40 -55.59
C LYS A 2 14.49 -11.40 -54.11
N GLN A 3 14.06 -10.37 -53.39
CA GLN A 3 14.18 -10.34 -51.93
C GLN A 3 13.09 -11.25 -51.36
N ALA A 4 13.49 -12.30 -50.65
CA ALA A 4 12.58 -13.12 -49.88
C ALA A 4 12.57 -12.61 -48.44
N LEU A 5 11.47 -11.99 -48.03
CA LEU A 5 11.23 -11.50 -46.68
C LEU A 5 10.57 -12.64 -45.90
N LEU A 6 11.29 -13.28 -44.98
CA LEU A 6 10.74 -14.30 -44.08
C LEU A 6 10.29 -13.62 -42.79
N LEU A 7 9.00 -13.31 -42.71
CA LEU A 7 8.33 -12.85 -41.50
C LEU A 7 7.99 -14.07 -40.64
N LEU A 8 8.81 -14.39 -39.65
CA LEU A 8 8.37 -15.29 -38.57
C LEU A 8 7.54 -14.48 -37.58
N SER A 9 6.22 -14.51 -37.75
CA SER A 9 5.25 -14.15 -36.73
C SER A 9 5.04 -15.33 -35.80
N VAL A 10 5.51 -15.23 -34.55
CA VAL A 10 5.06 -16.11 -33.47
C VAL A 10 4.05 -15.32 -32.65
N LEU A 11 2.78 -15.67 -32.82
CA LEU A 11 1.68 -15.23 -31.96
C LEU A 11 1.89 -15.77 -30.54
N GLY A 12 1.76 -14.87 -29.57
CA GLY A 12 1.44 -15.21 -28.18
C GLY A 12 0.48 -14.15 -27.64
N MET A 13 -0.82 -14.32 -27.85
CA MET A 13 -1.84 -13.54 -27.16
C MET A 13 -2.00 -14.10 -25.74
N GLY A 14 -1.72 -13.28 -24.74
CA GLY A 14 -2.22 -13.44 -23.38
C GLY A 14 -2.92 -12.15 -22.98
N ILE A 15 -4.24 -12.20 -22.82
CA ILE A 15 -5.03 -11.08 -22.34
C ILE A 15 -4.91 -11.08 -20.81
N ALA A 16 -4.38 -10.00 -20.23
CA ALA A 16 -4.50 -9.74 -18.80
C ALA A 16 -4.76 -8.24 -18.60
N GLN A 17 -6.03 -7.87 -18.46
CA GLN A 17 -6.40 -6.63 -17.80
C GLN A 17 -6.37 -6.89 -16.29
N THR A 18 -5.34 -6.41 -15.59
CA THR A 18 -5.50 -5.80 -14.26
C THR A 18 -4.32 -4.87 -13.98
N SER A 19 -4.67 -3.67 -13.55
CA SER A 19 -3.89 -2.49 -13.18
C SER A 19 -2.51 -2.75 -12.55
N GLY A 20 -1.49 -2.05 -13.08
CA GLY A 20 -0.24 -1.76 -12.37
C GLY A 20 0.87 -2.80 -12.50
N ALA A 21 1.12 -3.32 -13.69
CA ALA A 21 2.36 -4.03 -13.99
C ALA A 21 3.28 -3.12 -14.81
N VAL A 22 4.54 -3.00 -14.38
CA VAL A 22 5.61 -2.42 -15.20
C VAL A 22 5.64 -3.21 -16.51
N GLU A 23 5.10 -2.63 -17.58
CA GLU A 23 5.29 -3.13 -18.94
C GLU A 23 6.79 -3.03 -19.24
N THR A 24 7.51 -4.14 -19.06
CA THR A 24 8.82 -4.28 -19.66
C THR A 24 8.57 -4.55 -21.13
N THR A 25 8.36 -3.50 -21.91
CA THR A 25 8.25 -3.59 -23.36
C THR A 25 9.55 -4.20 -23.89
N PHE A 26 9.55 -5.50 -24.14
CA PHE A 26 10.56 -6.13 -24.97
C PHE A 26 10.41 -5.52 -26.37
N GLN A 27 11.24 -4.53 -26.68
CA GLN A 27 11.44 -4.05 -28.04
C GLN A 27 12.37 -5.06 -28.73
N PRO A 28 11.91 -5.89 -29.68
CA PRO A 28 12.81 -6.70 -30.48
C PRO A 28 13.53 -5.78 -31.46
N ASN A 29 14.59 -5.12 -31.02
CA ASN A 29 15.30 -4.13 -31.84
C ASN A 29 16.27 -4.74 -32.87
N ASN A 30 16.26 -6.05 -33.07
CA ASN A 30 17.18 -6.72 -33.99
C ASN A 30 16.45 -7.28 -35.22
N THR A 31 16.46 -6.50 -36.29
CA THR A 31 16.16 -6.98 -37.64
C THR A 31 17.41 -7.70 -38.19
N LEU A 32 17.30 -9.00 -38.45
CA LEU A 32 18.35 -9.78 -39.09
C LEU A 32 18.29 -9.60 -40.62
N SER A 33 19.39 -9.13 -41.22
CA SER A 33 19.50 -8.96 -42.67
C SER A 33 20.46 -10.01 -43.27
N HIS A 34 20.05 -10.61 -44.39
CA HIS A 34 20.75 -11.69 -45.07
C HIS A 34 21.39 -11.18 -46.37
N THR A 35 22.70 -11.34 -46.53
CA THR A 35 23.39 -11.08 -47.82
C THR A 35 24.31 -12.24 -48.18
N ILE A 36 24.19 -12.75 -49.40
CA ILE A 36 25.08 -13.79 -49.95
C ILE A 36 26.18 -13.08 -50.75
N THR A 37 27.44 -13.26 -50.39
CA THR A 37 28.59 -12.83 -51.19
C THR A 37 29.39 -14.04 -51.69
N ASN A 38 29.61 -14.10 -53.00
CA ASN A 38 30.50 -15.08 -53.61
C ASN A 38 31.94 -14.58 -53.50
N ILE A 39 32.79 -15.30 -52.77
CA ILE A 39 34.20 -14.94 -52.62
C ILE A 39 35.04 -15.93 -53.43
N SER A 40 35.18 -15.68 -54.73
CA SER A 40 36.29 -16.23 -55.51
C SER A 40 36.37 -15.54 -56.89
N ALA A 41 37.51 -14.90 -57.16
CA ALA A 41 37.89 -14.39 -58.47
C ALA A 41 38.56 -15.47 -59.36
N SER A 42 38.31 -16.77 -59.11
CA SER A 42 38.89 -17.86 -59.88
C SER A 42 37.83 -18.91 -60.26
N ALA A 43 37.87 -19.35 -61.51
CA ALA A 43 36.90 -20.21 -62.18
C ALA A 43 36.86 -21.69 -61.72
N ASN A 44 37.15 -21.98 -60.46
CA ASN A 44 37.00 -23.32 -59.91
C ASN A 44 36.74 -23.29 -58.41
N TYR A 45 35.60 -23.88 -58.01
CA TYR A 45 35.09 -24.01 -56.65
C TYR A 45 34.69 -22.70 -55.94
N GLY A 46 33.40 -22.36 -56.02
CA GLY A 46 32.81 -21.27 -55.24
C GLY A 46 32.58 -21.68 -53.79
N SER A 47 33.27 -21.03 -52.86
CA SER A 47 32.94 -21.12 -51.44
C SER A 47 32.01 -19.96 -51.08
N SER A 48 30.74 -20.26 -50.79
CA SER A 48 29.79 -19.27 -50.26
C SER A 48 29.92 -19.18 -48.74
N ARG A 49 30.00 -17.97 -48.17
CA ARG A 49 29.88 -17.72 -46.73
C ARG A 49 28.63 -16.90 -46.46
N ASN A 50 27.80 -17.35 -45.51
CA ASN A 50 26.67 -16.57 -45.03
C ASN A 50 27.20 -15.56 -44.00
N ILE A 51 26.95 -14.28 -44.20
CA ILE A 51 27.27 -13.21 -43.24
C ILE A 51 25.94 -12.62 -42.78
N TYR A 52 25.62 -12.78 -41.51
CA TYR A 52 24.47 -12.09 -40.91
C TYR A 52 25.00 -10.89 -40.12
N SER A 53 24.36 -9.73 -40.26
CA SER A 53 24.69 -8.53 -39.50
C SER A 53 23.47 -7.99 -38.78
N THR A 54 23.71 -7.39 -37.62
CA THR A 54 22.70 -6.60 -36.89
C THR A 54 22.85 -5.11 -37.24
N ASN A 55 21.84 -4.31 -36.92
CA ASN A 55 21.87 -2.85 -37.09
C ASN A 55 22.98 -2.15 -36.25
N SER A 56 23.63 -2.87 -35.32
CA SER A 56 24.76 -2.39 -34.50
C SER A 56 26.13 -2.73 -35.09
N GLY A 57 26.20 -3.31 -36.30
CA GLY A 57 27.47 -3.66 -36.96
C GLY A 57 28.14 -4.94 -36.44
N ALA A 58 27.46 -5.72 -35.60
CA ALA A 58 27.98 -7.02 -35.14
C ALA A 58 27.80 -8.07 -36.23
N HIS A 59 28.87 -8.79 -36.56
CA HIS A 59 28.86 -9.90 -37.51
C HIS A 59 28.61 -11.23 -36.80
N VAL A 60 27.73 -12.06 -37.37
CA VAL A 60 27.47 -13.43 -36.92
C VAL A 60 28.03 -14.37 -37.97
N TYR A 61 28.97 -15.23 -37.59
CA TYR A 61 29.81 -16.01 -38.48
C TYR A 61 29.41 -17.50 -38.55
N SER A 62 28.49 -17.98 -37.71
CA SER A 62 27.96 -19.36 -37.80
C SER A 62 26.57 -19.55 -37.15
N ASN A 63 25.87 -20.63 -37.51
CA ASN A 63 24.63 -21.06 -36.84
C ASN A 63 24.86 -21.43 -35.35
N ASP A 64 26.09 -21.82 -35.00
CA ASP A 64 26.46 -22.20 -33.64
C ASP A 64 26.51 -20.97 -32.72
N GLU A 65 27.03 -19.84 -33.20
CA GLU A 65 27.04 -18.56 -32.45
C GLU A 65 25.61 -18.04 -32.20
N ILE A 66 24.68 -18.24 -33.15
CA ILE A 66 23.26 -17.89 -32.97
C ILE A 66 22.64 -18.74 -31.87
N SER A 67 22.89 -20.04 -31.89
CA SER A 67 22.37 -20.99 -30.90
C SER A 67 22.86 -20.64 -29.50
N GLN A 68 24.17 -20.37 -29.36
CA GLN A 68 24.76 -19.92 -28.09
C GLN A 68 24.18 -18.60 -27.60
N ALA A 69 23.91 -17.64 -28.50
CA ALA A 69 23.28 -16.38 -28.12
C ALA A 69 21.84 -16.60 -27.60
N ILE A 70 21.06 -17.48 -28.24
CA ILE A 70 19.71 -17.84 -27.79
C ILE A 70 19.76 -18.52 -26.42
N ASP A 71 20.68 -19.47 -26.23
CA ASP A 71 20.86 -20.18 -24.97
C ASP A 71 21.23 -19.19 -23.85
N ASN A 72 22.14 -18.25 -24.12
CA ASN A 72 22.53 -17.21 -23.19
C ASN A 72 21.36 -16.28 -22.84
N LEU A 73 20.58 -15.84 -23.82
CA LEU A 73 19.39 -15.01 -23.58
C LEU A 73 18.36 -15.77 -22.74
N SER A 74 18.13 -17.05 -23.02
CA SER A 74 17.20 -17.89 -22.27
C SER A 74 17.65 -18.07 -20.81
N ALA A 75 18.97 -18.25 -20.59
CA ALA A 75 19.54 -18.35 -19.25
C ALA A 75 19.38 -17.03 -18.47
N HIS A 76 19.61 -15.88 -19.12
CA HIS A 76 19.39 -14.56 -18.52
C HIS A 76 17.91 -14.31 -18.19
N ALA A 77 16.99 -14.68 -19.09
CA ALA A 77 15.55 -14.58 -18.83
C ALA A 77 15.16 -15.40 -17.60
N LYS A 78 15.65 -16.64 -17.50
CA LYS A 78 15.40 -17.51 -16.34
C LYS A 78 15.95 -16.94 -15.03
N GLN A 79 17.14 -16.32 -15.06
CA GLN A 79 17.69 -15.62 -13.90
C GLN A 79 16.81 -14.43 -13.47
N LYS A 80 16.29 -13.66 -14.42
CA LYS A 80 15.38 -12.55 -14.14
C LYS A 80 14.05 -13.02 -13.55
N GLU A 81 13.52 -14.15 -14.01
CA GLU A 81 12.34 -14.77 -13.42
C GLU A 81 12.56 -15.17 -11.95
N TYR A 82 13.69 -15.80 -11.62
CA TYR A 82 14.04 -16.11 -10.23
C TYR A 82 14.18 -14.84 -9.38
N GLN A 83 14.81 -13.80 -9.93
CA GLN A 83 14.95 -12.52 -9.24
C GLN A 83 13.57 -11.90 -8.97
N LEU A 84 12.67 -11.89 -9.96
CA LEU A 84 11.31 -11.37 -9.83
C LEU A 84 10.51 -12.16 -8.79
N ALA A 85 10.53 -13.49 -8.86
CA ALA A 85 9.84 -14.35 -7.89
C ALA A 85 10.33 -14.12 -6.45
N SER A 86 11.64 -13.91 -6.27
CA SER A 86 12.21 -13.59 -4.95
C SER A 86 11.74 -12.23 -4.45
N LEU A 87 11.63 -11.23 -5.34
CA LEU A 87 11.16 -9.88 -4.99
C LEU A 87 9.68 -9.88 -4.64
N THR A 88 8.84 -10.56 -5.44
CA THR A 88 7.41 -10.72 -5.17
C THR A 88 7.18 -11.39 -3.82
N SER A 89 7.99 -12.40 -3.48
CA SER A 89 7.91 -13.07 -2.18
C SER A 89 8.21 -12.10 -1.02
N ARG A 90 9.27 -11.29 -1.14
CA ARG A 90 9.61 -10.25 -0.14
C ARG A 90 8.51 -9.19 -0.02
N LEU A 91 8.02 -8.69 -1.14
CA LEU A 91 6.94 -7.69 -1.17
C LEU A 91 5.68 -8.22 -0.47
N SER A 92 5.31 -9.48 -0.73
CA SER A 92 4.15 -10.12 -0.09
C SER A 92 4.33 -10.28 1.43
N TYR A 93 5.56 -10.51 1.88
CA TYR A 93 5.87 -10.60 3.31
C TYR A 93 5.79 -9.22 3.96
N GLU A 94 6.43 -8.21 3.37
CA GLU A 94 6.40 -6.82 3.86
C GLU A 94 4.98 -6.27 3.92
N GLN A 95 4.16 -6.50 2.89
CA GLN A 95 2.74 -6.12 2.88
C GLN A 95 1.96 -6.77 4.03
N ARG A 96 2.18 -8.06 4.30
CA ARG A 96 1.55 -8.73 5.45
C ARG A 96 1.97 -8.14 6.79
N GLN A 97 3.25 -7.79 6.94
CA GLN A 97 3.75 -7.16 8.18
C GLN A 97 3.14 -5.76 8.38
N GLN A 98 3.07 -4.95 7.33
CA GLN A 98 2.44 -3.63 7.38
C GLN A 98 0.94 -3.72 7.67
N GLN A 99 0.25 -4.75 7.18
CA GLN A 99 -1.17 -4.92 7.47
C GLN A 99 -1.44 -5.37 8.91
N ALA A 100 -0.57 -6.22 9.48
CA ALA A 100 -0.64 -6.62 10.88
C ALA A 100 -0.37 -5.44 11.84
N SER A 101 0.46 -4.46 11.46
CA SER A 101 0.71 -3.28 12.29
C SER A 101 -0.44 -2.25 12.27
N ARG A 102 -1.40 -2.36 11.34
CA ARG A 102 -2.49 -1.38 11.15
C ARG A 102 -3.71 -1.66 12.02
N THR A 103 -3.92 -2.91 12.42
CA THR A 103 -5.01 -3.28 13.31
C THR A 103 -4.49 -3.43 14.73
N PRO A 104 -5.02 -2.69 15.71
CA PRO A 104 -4.58 -2.85 17.08
C PRO A 104 -4.92 -4.25 17.62
N ASP A 105 -3.93 -4.96 18.17
CA ASP A 105 -4.13 -6.22 18.89
C ASP A 105 -4.57 -5.99 20.34
N SER A 106 -4.87 -7.06 21.09
CA SER A 106 -5.38 -6.96 22.46
C SER A 106 -4.43 -6.31 23.48
N ASN A 107 -3.13 -6.27 23.18
CA ASN A 107 -2.09 -5.67 24.04
C ASN A 107 -1.73 -4.25 23.61
N SER A 108 -2.23 -3.78 22.47
CA SER A 108 -2.05 -2.39 22.04
C SER A 108 -2.71 -1.41 23.01
N ALA A 109 -2.09 -0.24 23.20
CA ALA A 109 -2.64 0.84 24.02
C ALA A 109 -4.11 1.21 23.67
N PRO A 110 -4.49 1.37 22.38
CA PRO A 110 -5.89 1.71 22.05
C PRO A 110 -6.86 0.59 22.44
N ALA A 111 -6.48 -0.69 22.27
CA ALA A 111 -7.30 -1.82 22.70
C ALA A 111 -7.44 -1.91 24.23
N ILE A 112 -6.34 -1.71 24.97
CA ILE A 112 -6.34 -1.68 26.44
C ILE A 112 -7.24 -0.55 26.95
N ALA A 113 -7.13 0.65 26.37
CA ALA A 113 -7.97 1.78 26.73
C ALA A 113 -9.45 1.45 26.51
N ALA A 114 -9.80 0.91 25.35
CA ALA A 114 -11.19 0.59 25.04
C ALA A 114 -11.75 -0.50 25.96
N ALA A 115 -10.97 -1.55 26.24
CA ALA A 115 -11.33 -2.61 27.16
C ALA A 115 -11.53 -2.09 28.60
N ASN A 116 -10.67 -1.17 29.06
CA ASN A 116 -10.79 -0.55 30.38
C ASN A 116 -12.04 0.33 30.47
N ALA A 117 -12.36 1.12 29.44
CA ALA A 117 -13.61 1.88 29.37
C ALA A 117 -14.83 0.96 29.43
N ALA A 118 -14.83 -0.10 28.62
CA ALA A 118 -15.87 -1.12 28.55
C ALA A 118 -16.13 -1.84 29.88
N ARG A 119 -15.06 -2.12 30.65
CA ARG A 119 -15.13 -2.80 31.95
C ARG A 119 -15.81 -1.97 33.03
N VAL A 120 -15.61 -0.65 33.02
CA VAL A 120 -16.18 0.26 34.04
C VAL A 120 -17.46 0.95 33.58
N ALA A 121 -17.94 0.65 32.37
CA ALA A 121 -19.14 1.25 31.82
C ALA A 121 -20.36 0.98 32.71
N LEU A 122 -21.12 2.04 32.99
CA LEU A 122 -22.35 1.97 33.77
C LEU A 122 -23.53 1.50 32.91
N SER A 123 -24.64 1.16 33.57
CA SER A 123 -25.89 0.78 32.88
C SER A 123 -26.60 1.95 32.19
N ARG A 124 -26.26 3.20 32.56
CA ARG A 124 -26.82 4.42 31.98
C ARG A 124 -25.83 5.58 32.12
N SER A 125 -26.07 6.66 31.38
CA SER A 125 -25.28 7.88 31.48
C SER A 125 -25.23 8.42 32.91
N SER A 126 -24.03 8.79 33.35
CA SER A 126 -23.76 9.52 34.59
C SER A 126 -23.38 10.98 34.33
N GLY A 127 -23.26 11.38 33.06
CA GLY A 127 -22.79 12.71 32.65
C GLY A 127 -21.27 12.88 32.70
N TYR A 128 -20.52 11.83 33.02
CA TYR A 128 -19.07 11.89 33.22
C TYR A 128 -18.26 11.23 32.09
N CYS A 129 -18.80 11.18 30.87
CA CYS A 129 -18.15 10.61 29.69
C CYS A 129 -16.66 10.99 29.56
N ALA A 130 -16.33 12.28 29.68
CA ALA A 130 -14.95 12.77 29.61
C ALA A 130 -14.03 12.18 30.69
N ARG A 131 -14.54 11.98 31.91
CA ARG A 131 -13.76 11.39 33.01
C ARG A 131 -13.47 9.92 32.75
N TYR A 132 -14.44 9.17 32.24
CA TYR A 132 -14.32 7.73 32.00
C TYR A 132 -13.35 7.45 30.85
N VAL A 133 -13.56 8.08 29.70
CA VAL A 133 -12.68 7.91 28.53
C VAL A 133 -11.26 8.37 28.86
N ARG A 134 -11.09 9.51 29.53
CA ARG A 134 -9.76 9.95 29.99
C ARG A 134 -9.05 8.91 30.85
N LYS A 135 -9.72 8.39 31.89
CA LYS A 135 -9.10 7.43 32.80
C LYS A 135 -8.70 6.16 32.06
N ALA A 136 -9.53 5.72 31.12
CA ALA A 136 -9.26 4.57 30.28
C ALA A 136 -8.02 4.81 29.39
N LEU A 137 -7.93 5.95 28.71
CA LEU A 137 -6.76 6.34 27.92
C LEU A 137 -5.48 6.42 28.78
N GLN A 138 -5.53 7.12 29.92
CA GLN A 138 -4.36 7.24 30.80
C GLN A 138 -3.93 5.89 31.38
N SER A 139 -4.87 4.99 31.68
CA SER A 139 -4.54 3.63 32.14
C SER A 139 -3.84 2.77 31.09
N ALA A 140 -3.94 3.15 29.82
CA ALA A 140 -3.28 2.49 28.70
C ALA A 140 -1.94 3.16 28.31
N GLY A 141 -1.50 4.19 29.05
CA GLY A 141 -0.22 4.87 28.83
C GLY A 141 -0.30 6.14 27.96
N TYR A 142 -1.48 6.61 27.59
CA TYR A 142 -1.62 7.91 26.91
C TYR A 142 -1.45 9.06 27.90
N GLU A 143 -0.45 9.91 27.66
CA GLU A 143 -0.10 11.02 28.53
C GLU A 143 -0.61 12.36 27.98
N PHE A 144 -1.41 13.07 28.78
CA PHE A 144 -1.92 14.41 28.45
C PHE A 144 -2.56 15.07 29.67
N THR A 145 -2.74 16.40 29.60
CA THR A 145 -3.43 17.15 30.66
C THR A 145 -4.96 16.98 30.55
N PRO A 146 -5.66 16.61 31.64
CA PRO A 146 -7.12 16.45 31.63
C PRO A 146 -7.86 17.74 31.25
N ASN A 147 -8.90 17.62 30.42
CA ASN A 147 -9.87 18.70 30.22
C ASN A 147 -11.17 18.45 30.98
N PRO A 148 -11.85 19.52 31.45
CA PRO A 148 -13.12 19.40 32.16
C PRO A 148 -14.29 18.99 31.24
N SER A 149 -14.29 19.39 29.97
CA SER A 149 -15.38 19.08 29.03
C SER A 149 -14.92 18.14 27.91
N ALA A 150 -15.82 17.31 27.40
CA ALA A 150 -15.53 16.33 26.37
C ALA A 150 -15.07 16.98 25.05
N TYR A 151 -15.76 18.02 24.58
CA TYR A 151 -15.42 18.70 23.32
C TYR A 151 -14.00 19.30 23.30
N GLN A 152 -13.43 19.55 24.49
CA GLN A 152 -12.09 20.13 24.64
C GLN A 152 -10.98 19.15 24.26
N TYR A 153 -11.23 17.84 24.33
CA TYR A 153 -10.25 16.82 23.94
C TYR A 153 -9.85 16.92 22.46
N ALA A 154 -10.79 17.33 21.61
CA ALA A 154 -10.52 17.65 20.20
C ALA A 154 -10.09 19.12 20.03
N SER A 155 -10.90 20.07 20.48
CA SER A 155 -10.70 21.52 20.19
C SER A 155 -9.45 22.15 20.80
N ARG A 156 -8.86 21.56 21.84
CA ARG A 156 -7.58 22.00 22.42
C ARG A 156 -6.38 21.15 21.97
N GLY A 157 -6.58 20.22 21.03
CA GLY A 157 -5.51 19.35 20.53
C GLY A 157 -5.02 18.31 21.54
N THR A 158 -5.77 18.02 22.60
CA THR A 158 -5.35 17.07 23.64
C THR A 158 -5.21 15.65 23.10
N LEU A 159 -6.11 15.20 22.22
CA LEU A 159 -5.96 13.90 21.55
C LEU A 159 -4.73 13.88 20.63
N ALA A 160 -4.47 14.97 19.90
CA ALA A 160 -3.27 15.09 19.07
C ALA A 160 -1.97 15.00 19.90
N GLN A 161 -1.92 15.71 21.03
CA GLN A 161 -0.79 15.65 21.97
C GLN A 161 -0.60 14.25 22.58
N ALA A 162 -1.69 13.50 22.74
CA ALA A 162 -1.68 12.13 23.23
C ALA A 162 -1.27 11.10 22.16
N GLY A 163 -0.91 11.52 20.93
CA GLY A 163 -0.51 10.61 19.86
C GLY A 163 -1.66 10.07 19.01
N PHE A 164 -2.80 10.78 18.95
CA PHE A 164 -3.89 10.47 18.03
C PHE A 164 -3.85 11.37 16.80
N THR A 165 -4.19 10.81 15.65
CA THR A 165 -4.47 11.55 14.42
C THR A 165 -5.98 11.63 14.20
N LYS A 166 -6.45 12.80 13.78
CA LYS A 166 -7.84 12.97 13.33
C LYS A 166 -8.02 12.25 11.99
N ILE A 167 -9.01 11.37 11.91
CA ILE A 167 -9.34 10.61 10.69
C ILE A 167 -10.69 11.04 10.12
N SER A 168 -10.99 10.61 8.89
CA SER A 168 -12.33 10.80 8.31
C SER A 168 -13.37 10.04 9.14
N ASN A 169 -14.54 10.66 9.35
CA ASN A 169 -15.66 10.04 10.05
C ASN A 169 -16.28 8.87 9.25
N ASP A 170 -16.00 8.79 7.95
CA ASP A 170 -16.49 7.72 7.06
C ASP A 170 -15.62 6.46 7.12
N MET A 171 -14.48 6.50 7.82
CA MET A 171 -13.66 5.31 8.03
C MET A 171 -14.40 4.28 8.88
N GLN A 172 -14.21 3.01 8.55
CA GLN A 172 -14.66 1.91 9.40
C GLN A 172 -14.02 2.05 10.80
N PRO A 173 -14.82 2.05 11.88
CA PRO A 173 -14.30 2.11 13.25
C PRO A 173 -13.35 0.95 13.55
N GLN A 174 -12.25 1.27 14.23
CA GLN A 174 -11.29 0.32 14.79
C GLN A 174 -11.25 0.44 16.31
N VAL A 175 -10.88 -0.65 16.98
CA VAL A 175 -10.80 -0.67 18.45
C VAL A 175 -9.88 0.45 18.94
N GLY A 176 -10.35 1.18 19.95
CA GLY A 176 -9.66 2.34 20.51
C GLY A 176 -9.82 3.64 19.75
N ASP A 177 -10.53 3.67 18.62
CA ASP A 177 -10.96 4.93 18.00
C ASP A 177 -11.75 5.77 19.01
N VAL A 178 -11.48 7.06 19.05
CA VAL A 178 -12.13 8.02 19.93
C VAL A 178 -12.96 9.00 19.12
N VAL A 179 -14.23 9.11 19.44
CA VAL A 179 -15.13 10.10 18.85
C VAL A 179 -15.39 11.21 19.85
N VAL A 180 -15.29 12.46 19.39
CA VAL A 180 -15.60 13.66 20.16
C VAL A 180 -16.70 14.45 19.45
N PHE A 181 -17.84 14.58 20.11
CA PHE A 181 -18.94 15.45 19.71
C PHE A 181 -18.72 16.87 20.23
N ASN A 182 -18.95 17.86 19.36
CA ASN A 182 -18.85 19.25 19.74
C ASN A 182 -19.95 19.64 20.75
N ARG A 183 -19.73 20.75 21.46
CA ARG A 183 -20.76 21.34 22.32
C ARG A 183 -21.89 21.97 21.50
N THR A 184 -23.09 21.98 22.07
CA THR A 184 -24.25 22.72 21.56
C THR A 184 -24.86 23.55 22.69
N SER A 185 -25.86 24.37 22.40
CA SER A 185 -26.61 25.12 23.42
C SER A 185 -27.23 24.21 24.48
N SER A 186 -27.78 23.06 24.08
CA SER A 186 -28.36 22.06 24.98
C SER A 186 -27.32 21.13 25.62
N ARG A 187 -26.10 21.07 25.08
CA ARG A 187 -25.01 20.17 25.52
C ARG A 187 -23.69 20.93 25.63
N PRO A 188 -23.52 21.77 26.66
CA PRO A 188 -22.38 22.68 26.76
C PRO A 188 -21.03 21.97 26.91
N HIS A 189 -21.02 20.71 27.37
CA HIS A 189 -19.81 19.91 27.56
C HIS A 189 -19.44 19.01 26.38
N GLY A 190 -20.28 18.91 25.35
CA GLY A 190 -20.12 17.94 24.26
C GLY A 190 -20.21 16.49 24.76
N HIS A 191 -19.64 15.56 24.02
CA HIS A 191 -19.55 14.15 24.41
C HIS A 191 -18.33 13.46 23.83
N ILE A 192 -17.83 12.43 24.49
CA ILE A 192 -16.68 11.65 24.07
C ILE A 192 -16.92 10.18 24.37
N GLN A 193 -16.52 9.32 23.44
CA GLN A 193 -16.67 7.88 23.51
C GLN A 193 -15.51 7.19 22.77
N ILE A 194 -15.19 5.97 23.17
CA ILE A 194 -14.14 5.11 22.60
C ILE A 194 -14.76 3.82 22.07
N PHE A 195 -14.32 3.32 20.93
CA PHE A 195 -14.85 2.09 20.33
C PHE A 195 -14.17 0.85 20.92
N ASP A 196 -14.93 -0.09 21.48
CA ASP A 196 -14.39 -1.31 22.12
C ASP A 196 -14.22 -2.50 21.17
N GLY A 197 -14.38 -2.28 19.87
CA GLY A 197 -14.37 -3.33 18.84
C GLY A 197 -15.76 -3.85 18.49
N ASN A 198 -16.78 -3.56 19.32
CA ASN A 198 -18.16 -3.96 19.06
C ASN A 198 -19.14 -2.77 19.19
N THR A 199 -18.99 -1.97 20.24
CA THR A 199 -19.86 -0.83 20.56
C THR A 199 -19.03 0.37 20.97
N TRP A 200 -19.64 1.55 20.90
CA TRP A 200 -19.04 2.75 21.46
C TRP A 200 -19.30 2.84 22.96
N VAL A 201 -18.28 3.22 23.72
CA VAL A 201 -18.32 3.27 25.17
C VAL A 201 -17.89 4.65 25.66
N SER A 202 -18.71 5.26 26.51
CA SER A 202 -18.36 6.49 27.23
C SER A 202 -18.18 6.19 28.72
N ASP A 203 -18.96 6.84 29.57
CA ASP A 203 -19.34 6.40 30.90
C ASP A 203 -20.39 5.27 30.91
N PHE A 204 -21.00 4.96 29.76
CA PHE A 204 -21.90 3.83 29.55
C PHE A 204 -21.79 3.31 28.11
N ARG A 205 -22.32 2.12 27.82
CA ARG A 205 -22.37 1.57 26.45
C ARG A 205 -23.42 2.29 25.62
N GLN A 206 -23.02 2.80 24.46
CA GLN A 206 -23.92 3.49 23.53
C GLN A 206 -24.62 2.48 22.62
N ASN A 207 -25.87 2.75 22.28
CA ASN A 207 -26.61 1.95 21.29
C ASN A 207 -26.19 2.26 19.84
N SER A 208 -25.59 3.44 19.62
CA SER A 208 -25.15 3.94 18.32
C SER A 208 -24.01 4.95 18.49
N ILE A 209 -23.20 5.13 17.44
CA ILE A 209 -22.12 6.14 17.44
C ILE A 209 -22.64 7.54 17.77
N ASN A 210 -23.80 7.91 17.19
CA ASN A 210 -24.49 9.15 17.54
C ASN A 210 -25.41 8.88 18.73
N PRO A 211 -25.10 9.42 19.92
CA PRO A 211 -25.95 9.26 21.09
C PRO A 211 -27.22 10.13 21.06
N TYR A 212 -27.44 10.93 19.99
CA TYR A 212 -28.48 11.94 19.91
C TYR A 212 -29.41 11.72 18.71
N SER A 213 -30.65 12.20 18.83
CA SER A 213 -31.54 12.38 17.68
C SER A 213 -31.04 13.53 16.80
N GLY A 214 -30.73 13.26 15.52
CA GLY A 214 -30.33 14.27 14.53
C GLY A 214 -28.82 14.39 14.28
N SER A 215 -28.44 15.16 13.25
CA SER A 215 -27.03 15.31 12.84
C SER A 215 -26.26 16.21 13.80
N HIS A 216 -25.20 15.68 14.40
CA HIS A 216 -24.30 16.42 15.29
C HIS A 216 -22.88 16.33 14.75
N SER A 217 -22.16 17.47 14.74
CA SER A 217 -20.76 17.50 14.33
C SER A 217 -19.90 16.78 15.36
N TYR A 218 -19.16 15.77 14.89
CA TYR A 218 -18.15 15.06 15.65
C TYR A 218 -16.87 14.88 14.83
N THR A 219 -15.81 14.51 15.52
CA THR A 219 -14.52 14.15 14.92
C THR A 219 -14.09 12.80 15.45
N THR A 220 -13.64 11.92 14.56
CA THR A 220 -13.03 10.64 14.90
C THR A 220 -11.51 10.77 14.96
N TRP A 221 -10.90 10.12 15.94
CA TRP A 221 -9.48 10.13 16.23
C TRP A 221 -8.99 8.70 16.40
N ARG A 222 -7.90 8.35 15.73
CA ARG A 222 -7.24 7.05 15.82
C ARG A 222 -5.81 7.25 16.32
N ASP A 223 -5.33 6.33 17.14
CA ASP A 223 -3.93 6.30 17.52
C ASP A 223 -3.06 6.34 16.25
N SER A 224 -2.12 7.29 16.19
CA SER A 224 -1.33 7.58 15.00
C SER A 224 -0.53 6.36 14.51
N GLN A 225 -0.23 5.40 15.38
CA GLN A 225 0.45 4.15 15.00
C GLN A 225 -0.40 3.22 14.12
N TYR A 226 -1.73 3.42 14.11
CA TYR A 226 -2.71 2.55 13.47
C TYR A 226 -3.56 3.27 12.40
N VAL A 227 -3.12 4.44 11.93
CA VAL A 227 -3.83 5.16 10.87
C VAL A 227 -3.55 4.48 9.53
N ASP A 228 -4.59 3.94 8.90
CA ASP A 228 -4.59 3.52 7.50
C ASP A 228 -4.56 4.76 6.61
N ASP A 229 -3.40 5.38 6.45
CA ASP A 229 -3.34 6.53 5.58
C ASP A 229 -3.40 6.09 4.11
N ALA A 230 -4.55 6.28 3.48
CA ALA A 230 -4.69 6.22 2.04
C ALA A 230 -3.80 7.27 1.32
N SER A 231 -3.25 8.24 2.06
CA SER A 231 -2.25 9.20 1.59
C SER A 231 -0.80 8.68 1.60
N ASP A 232 -0.54 7.50 2.18
CA ASP A 232 0.75 6.78 2.06
C ASP A 232 0.91 6.07 0.70
N ARG A 233 -0.07 6.25 -0.22
CA ARG A 233 0.13 6.03 -1.67
C ARG A 233 1.03 7.08 -2.33
N GLY A 234 1.67 7.97 -1.56
CA GLY A 234 2.34 9.14 -2.11
C GLY A 234 3.51 9.70 -1.31
N ILE A 235 4.25 8.91 -0.52
CA ILE A 235 5.50 9.42 0.07
C ILE A 235 6.73 8.75 -0.57
N TYR A 236 7.64 9.61 -1.04
CA TYR A 236 9.00 9.34 -1.50
C TYR A 236 9.20 8.91 -2.96
N LEU A 237 8.60 9.63 -3.91
CA LEU A 237 9.29 9.85 -5.19
C LEU A 237 10.41 10.86 -4.92
N ALA A 238 11.60 10.31 -4.67
CA ALA A 238 12.85 11.06 -4.65
C ALA A 238 13.03 11.81 -5.97
N MET A 239 12.72 13.10 -5.98
CA MET A 239 13.29 14.05 -6.93
C MET A 239 13.45 15.37 -6.19
N ALA A 240 14.51 15.42 -5.37
CA ALA A 240 15.24 16.66 -5.23
C ALA A 240 15.81 16.98 -6.62
N ASP A 241 15.06 17.71 -7.42
CA ASP A 241 15.59 18.38 -8.60
C ASP A 241 16.60 19.42 -8.11
N LYS A 242 17.84 19.22 -8.55
CA LYS A 242 18.86 20.26 -8.69
C LYS A 242 18.75 20.85 -10.08
#